data_AF-A0A526RQX2-F1
#
_entry.id   AF-A0A526RQX2-F1
#
_cell.length_a   1.000
_cell.length_b   1.000
_cell.length_c   1.000
_cell.angle_alpha   90.00
_cell.angle_beta   90.00
_cell.angle_gamma   90.00
#
_symmetry.space_group_name_H-M   'P 1'
#
loop_
_entity.id
_entity.type
_entity.pdbx_description
1 polymer ?
#
loop_
_entity_poly.entity_id
_entity_poly.type
_entity_poly.pdbx_seq_one_letter_code
_entity_poly.pdbx_strand_id
1 'polypeptide(L)' 'VFDTIIFFGVAFSAAFAFAGPNDAFALEAAPLLGVLPIETMRWVSWALGDLSVKLIIAVVALIPYRLLAARWSQPALAT' A
#
# COMPACT_ATOMS: atom_id res chain seq x y z
N VAL A 1 0.29 5.84 -1.33
CA VAL A 1 1.69 5.62 -1.76
C VAL A 1 2.66 6.24 -0.77
N PHE A 2 2.76 7.57 -0.67
CA PHE A 2 3.66 8.23 0.30
C PHE A 2 3.41 7.80 1.74
N ASP A 3 2.14 7.74 2.15
CA ASP A 3 1.74 7.20 3.46
C ASP A 3 2.35 5.83 3.75
N THR A 4 2.10 4.82 2.89
CA THR A 4 2.69 3.48 3.04
C THR A 4 4.22 3.50 3.10
N ILE A 5 4.90 4.29 2.25
CA ILE A 5 6.37 4.37 2.23
C ILE A 5 6.90 4.94 3.56
N ILE A 6 6.30 6.04 4.02
CA ILE A 6 6.74 6.71 5.25
C ILE A 6 6.41 5.84 6.46
N PHE A 7 5.20 5.30 6.53
CA PHE A 7 4.76 4.45 7.63
C PHE A 7 5.66 3.22 7.80
N PHE A 8 5.82 2.41 6.75
CA PHE A 8 6.66 1.20 6.84
C PHE A 8 8.14 1.55 6.99
N GLY A 9 8.60 2.60 6.30
CA GLY A 9 9.99 3.05 6.36
C GLY A 9 10.39 3.50 7.77
N VAL A 10 9.56 4.29 8.44
CA VAL A 10 9.85 4.76 9.81
C VAL A 10 9.63 3.67 10.84
N ALA A 11 8.58 2.83 10.69
CA ALA A 11 8.24 1.83 11.70
C ALA A 11 9.15 0.59 11.70
N PHE A 12 9.70 0.18 10.54
CA PHE A 12 10.38 -1.12 10.40
C PHE A 12 11.79 -1.06 9.79
N SER A 13 12.24 0.09 9.26
CA SER A 13 13.61 0.20 8.75
C SER A 13 14.63 0.30 9.88
N ALA A 14 15.77 -0.38 9.72
CA ALA A 14 16.90 -0.26 10.63
C ALA A 14 17.43 1.19 10.75
N ALA A 15 17.22 2.02 9.72
CA ALA A 15 17.63 3.43 9.74
C ALA A 15 16.90 4.25 10.82
N PHE A 16 15.69 3.83 11.20
CA PHE A 16 14.85 4.49 12.20
C PHE A 16 14.72 3.66 13.50
N ALA A 17 15.64 2.72 13.75
CA ALA A 17 15.66 1.88 14.95
C ALA A 17 15.74 2.68 16.28
N PHE A 18 16.09 3.98 16.23
CA PHE A 18 16.07 4.89 17.38
C PHE A 18 14.66 5.45 17.70
N ALA A 19 13.73 5.39 16.74
CA ALA A 19 12.40 5.97 16.83
C ALA A 19 11.29 4.93 17.07
N GLY A 20 11.63 3.64 17.02
CA GLY A 20 10.68 2.54 17.19
C GLY A 20 11.35 1.24 17.64
N PRO A 21 10.57 0.18 17.87
CA PRO A 21 11.10 -1.13 18.23
C PRO A 21 11.97 -1.68 17.10
N ASN A 22 13.22 -2.05 17.41
CA ASN A 22 14.12 -2.68 16.45
C ASN A 22 13.79 -4.18 16.30
N ASP A 23 12.69 -4.48 15.61
CA ASP A 23 12.20 -5.84 15.45
C ASP A 23 13.07 -6.66 14.48
N ALA A 24 13.82 -7.62 15.04
CA ALA A 24 14.68 -8.51 14.28
C ALA A 24 13.91 -9.34 13.24
N PHE A 25 12.65 -9.69 13.50
CA PHE A 25 11.83 -10.44 12.55
C PHE A 25 11.52 -9.62 11.29
N ALA A 26 11.29 -8.31 11.45
CA ALA A 26 11.04 -7.41 10.32
C ALA A 26 12.28 -7.18 9.44
N LEU A 27 13.46 -7.22 10.07
CA LEU A 27 14.78 -7.01 9.44
C LEU A 27 15.43 -8.30 8.93
N GLU A 28 14.76 -9.45 9.06
CA GLU A 28 15.29 -10.68 8.49
C GLU A 28 15.21 -10.63 6.96
N ALA A 29 16.25 -11.11 6.29
CA ALA A 29 16.23 -11.29 4.84
C ALA A 29 15.31 -12.46 4.49
N ALA A 30 14.44 -12.25 3.51
CA ALA A 30 13.58 -13.29 2.96
C ALA A 30 13.31 -13.03 1.47
N PRO A 31 12.91 -14.07 0.71
CA PRO A 31 12.46 -13.91 -0.65
C PRO A 31 11.33 -12.88 -0.73
N LEU A 32 11.40 -11.98 -1.71
CA LEU A 32 10.43 -10.92 -1.91
C LEU A 32 9.04 -11.53 -2.17
N LEU A 33 8.06 -11.11 -1.36
CA LEU A 33 6.71 -11.68 -1.32
C LEU A 33 6.66 -13.21 -1.08
N GLY A 34 7.76 -13.81 -0.61
CA GLY A 34 7.90 -15.25 -0.35
C GLY A 34 8.04 -16.13 -1.59
N VAL A 35 8.01 -15.56 -2.80
CA VAL A 35 7.98 -16.33 -4.06
C VAL A 35 8.93 -15.81 -5.13
N LEU A 36 9.39 -14.55 -5.01
CA LEU A 36 10.29 -13.95 -6.00
C LEU A 36 11.75 -14.22 -5.62
N PRO A 37 12.66 -14.38 -6.60
CA PRO A 37 14.06 -14.75 -6.36
C PRO A 37 14.92 -13.61 -5.77
N ILE A 38 14.31 -12.48 -5.45
CA ILE A 38 14.99 -11.29 -4.92
C ILE A 38 14.91 -11.35 -3.40
N GLU A 39 16.04 -11.41 -2.70
CA GLU A 39 16.09 -11.33 -1.24
C GLU A 39 15.98 -9.87 -0.77
N THR A 40 15.14 -9.62 0.23
CA THR A 40 15.00 -8.30 0.85
C THR A 40 14.56 -8.42 2.31
N MET A 41 14.58 -7.30 3.03
CA MET A 41 14.04 -7.24 4.40
C MET A 41 12.55 -7.57 4.39
N ARG A 42 12.08 -8.45 5.28
CA ARG A 42 10.67 -8.89 5.32
C ARG A 42 9.65 -7.76 5.28
N TRP A 43 9.90 -6.67 6.00
CA TRP A 43 8.97 -5.53 6.03
C TRP A 43 8.74 -4.88 4.66
N VAL A 44 9.70 -4.97 3.72
CA VAL A 44 9.55 -4.45 2.35
C VAL A 44 8.47 -5.26 1.60
N SER A 45 8.44 -6.57 1.80
CA SER A 45 7.38 -7.43 1.24
C SER A 45 6.01 -7.05 1.78
N TRP A 46 5.91 -6.72 3.07
CA TRP A 46 4.64 -6.30 3.68
C TRP A 46 4.17 -4.93 3.15
N ALA A 47 5.09 -3.97 3.02
CA ALA A 47 4.80 -2.66 2.46
C ALA A 47 4.29 -2.76 1.01
N LEU A 48 4.91 -3.62 0.21
CA LEU A 48 4.48 -3.88 -1.17
C LEU A 48 3.15 -4.64 -1.22
N GLY A 49 2.93 -5.61 -0.32
CA GLY A 49 1.66 -6.31 -0.18
C GLY A 49 0.51 -5.37 0.15
N ASP A 50 0.67 -4.53 1.18
CA ASP A 50 -0.29 -3.48 1.57
C ASP A 50 -0.62 -2.56 0.40
N LEU A 51 0.40 -2.01 -0.27
CA LEU A 51 0.21 -1.08 -1.38
C LEU A 51 -0.50 -1.74 -2.56
N SER A 52 -0.11 -2.96 -2.91
CA SER A 52 -0.68 -3.69 -4.05
C SER A 52 -2.17 -3.96 -3.85
N VAL A 53 -2.56 -4.43 -2.65
CA VAL A 53 -3.96 -4.67 -2.31
C VAL A 53 -4.75 -3.36 -2.33
N LYS A 54 -4.22 -2.27 -1.75
CA LYS A 54 -4.86 -0.95 -1.79
C LYS A 54 -5.10 -0.46 -3.22
N LEU A 55 -4.13 -0.63 -4.12
CA LEU A 55 -4.27 -0.22 -5.52
C LEU A 55 -5.28 -1.10 -6.28
N ILE A 56 -5.26 -2.42 -6.08
CA ILE A 56 -6.25 -3.33 -6.68
C ILE A 56 -7.65 -2.93 -6.25
N ILE A 57 -7.87 -2.72 -4.95
CA ILE A 57 -9.17 -2.28 -4.42
C ILE A 57 -9.57 -0.95 -5.03
N ALA A 58 -8.65 0.02 -5.11
CA ALA A 58 -8.95 1.33 -5.70
C ALA A 58 -9.39 1.22 -7.16
N VAL A 59 -8.73 0.39 -7.98
CA VAL A 59 -9.12 0.16 -9.38
C VAL A 59 -10.48 -0.51 -9.48
N VAL A 60 -10.71 -1.57 -8.70
CA VAL A 60 -12.00 -2.30 -8.69
C VAL A 60 -13.14 -1.40 -8.24
N ALA A 61 -12.93 -0.59 -7.20
CA ALA A 61 -13.92 0.34 -6.66
C ALA A 61 -14.17 1.56 -7.57
N LEU A 62 -13.26 1.86 -8.52
CA LEU A 62 -13.42 3.00 -9.41
C LEU A 62 -14.58 2.82 -10.40
N ILE A 63 -14.87 1.59 -10.83
CA ILE A 63 -15.96 1.28 -11.75
C ILE A 63 -17.32 1.70 -11.16
N PRO A 64 -17.77 1.18 -10.00
CA PRO A 64 -19.05 1.59 -9.41
C PRO A 64 -19.07 3.06 -9.03
N TYR A 65 -17.95 3.62 -8.56
CA TYR A 65 -17.84 5.05 -8.27
C TYR A 65 -18.14 5.91 -9.51
N ARG A 66 -17.57 5.58 -10.67
CA ARG A 66 -17.82 6.32 -11.93
C ARG A 66 -19.27 6.23 -12.37
N LEU A 67 -19.92 5.07 -12.23
CA LEU A 67 -21.32 4.89 -12.57
C LEU A 67 -22.24 5.75 -11.70
N LEU A 68 -21.96 5.82 -10.39
CA LEU A 68 -22.71 6.65 -9.45
C LEU A 68 -22.49 8.14 -9.71
N ALA A 69 -21.24 8.56 -9.92
CA ALA A 69 -20.91 9.95 -10.22
C ALA A 69 -21.55 10.46 -11.52
N ALA A 70 -21.61 9.63 -12.56
CA ALA A 70 -22.28 9.96 -13.83
C ALA A 70 -23.80 10.17 -13.67
N ARG A 71 -24.45 9.41 -12.76
CA ARG A 71 -25.87 9.58 -12.46
C ARG A 71 -26.18 10.88 -11.73
N TRP A 72 -25.28 11.32 -10.84
CA TRP A 72 -25.45 12.56 -10.07
C TRP A 72 -25.11 13.82 -10.86
N SER A 73 -24.35 13.69 -11.95
CA SER A 73 -23.96 14.82 -12.82
C SER A 73 -24.96 15.09 -13.96
N GLN A 74 -26.17 14.53 -13.90
CA GLN A 74 -27.29 14.98 -14.74
C GLN A 74 -27.55 16.47 -14.43
N PRO A 75 -27.33 17.40 -15.38
CA PRO A 75 -27.54 18.82 -15.15
C PRO A 75 -28.99 19.04 -14.75
N ALA A 76 -29.21 19.85 -13.72
CA ALA A 76 -30.50 20.48 -13.44
C ALA A 76 -30.83 21.53 -14.53
N LEU A 77 -30.88 21.09 -15.78
CA LEU A 77 -31.37 21.83 -16.93
C LEU A 77 -32.53 21.03 -17.52
N ALA A 78 -33.53 20.77 -16.68
CA ALA A 78 -34.88 20.69 -17.17
C ALA A 78 -35.25 22.13 -17.57
N THR A 79 -35.46 22.31 -18.87
CA THR A 79 -36.07 23.49 -19.48
C THR A 79 -37.44 23.74 -18.89
#